data_AF-A0A4Q5SY68-F1
#
_entry.id   AF-A0A4Q5SY68-F1
#
_cell.length_a   1.000
_cell.length_b   1.000
_cell.length_c   1.000
_cell.angle_alpha   90.00
_cell.angle_beta   90.00
_cell.angle_gamma   90.00
#
_symmetry.space_group_name_H-M   'P 1'
#
loop_
_entity.id
_entity.type
_entity.pdbx_description
1 polymer ?
#
loop_
_entity_poly.entity_id
_entity_poly.type
_entity_poly.pdbx_seq_one_letter_code
_entity_poly.pdbx_strand_id
1 'polypeptide(L)'
;MRLPALLLALAHDKALAAFDRAIARYAHFSDAYFYKGKCLGFMGRTEEGLEVMRAGKAFHAKGHTINEDNSFYEPYPYQVLWRWRAVR
;
A
#
# COMPACT_ATOMS: atom_id res chain seq x y z
N MET A 1 12.66 -9.25 -26.92
CA MET A 1 11.42 -9.21 -26.10
C MET A 1 11.67 -8.59 -24.70
N ARG A 2 12.36 -7.43 -24.61
CA ARG A 2 12.81 -6.80 -23.33
C ARG A 2 11.99 -5.57 -22.90
N LEU A 3 11.09 -5.09 -23.76
CA LEU A 3 10.28 -3.88 -23.58
C LEU A 3 9.26 -3.95 -22.42
N PRO A 4 8.51 -5.05 -22.18
CA PRO A 4 7.47 -5.04 -21.14
C PRO A 4 8.04 -5.02 -19.72
N ALA A 5 9.19 -5.66 -19.49
CA ALA A 5 9.84 -5.69 -18.17
C ALA A 5 10.39 -4.31 -17.76
N LEU A 6 10.98 -3.56 -18.70
CA LEU A 6 11.52 -2.23 -18.42
C LEU A 6 10.41 -1.21 -18.14
N LEU A 7 9.31 -1.27 -18.91
CA LEU A 7 8.15 -0.42 -18.68
C LEU A 7 7.50 -0.68 -17.31
N LEU A 8 7.42 -1.95 -16.93
CA LEU A 8 6.89 -2.37 -15.64
C LEU A 8 7.78 -1.89 -14.47
N ALA A 9 9.11 -2.02 -14.61
CA ALA A 9 10.06 -1.50 -13.63
C ALA A 9 9.91 0.02 -13.45
N LEU A 10 9.85 0.78 -14.54
CA LEU A 10 9.66 2.23 -14.50
C LEU A 10 8.32 2.63 -13.85
N ALA A 11 7.28 1.82 -14.06
CA ALA A 11 5.98 2.04 -13.44
C ALA A 11 6.02 1.79 -11.92
N HIS A 12 6.78 0.77 -11.48
CA HIS A 12 6.97 0.50 -10.05
C HIS A 12 7.77 1.58 -9.34
N ASP A 13 8.83 2.10 -9.96
CA ASP A 13 9.61 3.22 -9.38
C ASP A 13 8.77 4.49 -9.22
N LYS A 14 7.96 4.83 -10.24
CA LYS A 14 7.02 5.96 -10.15
C LYS A 14 5.97 5.74 -9.08
N ALA A 15 5.48 4.50 -8.91
CA ALA A 15 4.52 4.16 -7.87
C ALA A 15 5.12 4.30 -6.47
N LEU A 16 6.34 3.80 -6.26
CA LEU A 16 7.07 3.98 -4.99
C LEU A 16 7.20 5.46 -4.64
N ALA A 17 7.67 6.29 -5.57
CA ALA A 17 7.82 7.72 -5.36
C ALA A 17 6.47 8.41 -5.04
N ALA A 18 5.38 7.96 -5.64
CA ALA A 18 4.05 8.48 -5.34
C ALA A 18 3.61 8.12 -3.91
N PHE A 19 3.83 6.88 -3.47
CA PHE A 19 3.50 6.46 -2.11
C PHE A 19 4.42 7.09 -1.06
N ASP A 20 5.70 7.31 -1.37
CA ASP A 20 6.62 8.04 -0.50
C ASP A 20 6.15 9.47 -0.27
N ARG A 21 5.68 10.16 -1.31
CA ARG A 21 5.07 11.50 -1.17
C ARG A 21 3.77 11.45 -0.37
N ALA A 22 2.93 10.43 -0.57
CA ALA A 22 1.69 10.27 0.18
C ALA A 22 1.97 10.07 1.68
N ILE A 23 2.95 9.23 2.02
CA ILE A 23 3.39 8.99 3.40
C ILE A 23 4.03 10.26 4.00
N ALA A 24 4.85 10.98 3.24
CA ALA A 24 5.44 12.23 3.70
C ALA A 24 4.37 13.30 4.01
N ARG A 25 3.28 13.34 3.24
CA ARG A 25 2.18 14.29 3.45
C ARG A 25 1.21 13.84 4.54
N TYR A 26 0.94 12.53 4.61
CA TYR A 26 -0.03 11.89 5.49
C TYR A 26 0.61 10.66 6.15
N ALA A 27 1.45 10.91 7.16
CA ALA A 27 2.27 9.88 7.81
C ALA A 27 1.48 8.72 8.40
N HIS A 28 0.19 8.91 8.70
CA HIS A 28 -0.65 7.86 9.27
C HIS A 28 -1.57 7.21 8.23
N PHE A 29 -1.53 7.60 6.96
CA PHE A 29 -2.44 7.05 5.96
C PHE A 29 -2.09 5.59 5.61
N SER A 30 -2.77 4.65 6.27
CA SER A 30 -2.43 3.22 6.24
C SER A 30 -2.42 2.61 4.84
N ASP A 31 -3.34 3.02 3.96
CA ASP A 31 -3.45 2.46 2.61
C ASP A 31 -2.22 2.77 1.76
N ALA A 32 -1.57 3.92 1.95
CA ALA A 32 -0.32 4.24 1.24
C ALA A 32 0.80 3.25 1.57
N TYR A 33 0.90 2.81 2.84
CA TYR A 33 1.84 1.78 3.24
C TYR A 33 1.48 0.42 2.63
N PHE A 34 0.19 0.07 2.59
CA PHE A 34 -0.25 -1.17 1.95
C PHE A 34 0.14 -1.23 0.47
N TYR A 35 -0.17 -0.18 -0.29
CA TYR A 35 0.14 -0.16 -1.72
C TYR A 35 1.65 -0.03 -2.00
N LYS A 36 2.40 0.73 -1.18
CA LYS A 36 3.87 0.74 -1.24
C LYS A 36 4.45 -0.67 -1.05
N GLY A 37 3.97 -1.39 -0.04
CA GLY A 37 4.39 -2.77 0.21
C GLY A 37 4.07 -3.71 -0.96
N LYS A 38 2.90 -3.56 -1.59
CA LYS A 38 2.55 -4.33 -2.80
C LYS A 38 3.50 -4.03 -3.96
N CYS A 39 3.85 -2.76 -4.19
CA CYS A 39 4.81 -2.37 -5.21
C CYS A 39 6.17 -3.02 -4.97
N LEU A 40 6.67 -3.01 -3.73
CA LEU A 40 7.92 -3.69 -3.36
C LEU A 40 7.85 -5.20 -3.64
N GLY A 41 6.74 -5.86 -3.31
CA GLY A 41 6.51 -7.27 -3.64
C GLY A 41 6.54 -7.55 -5.15
N PHE A 42 5.94 -6.70 -5.99
CA PHE A 42 6.01 -6.84 -7.45
C PHE A 42 7.42 -6.65 -8.01
N MET A 43 8.28 -5.91 -7.31
CA MET A 43 9.71 -5.76 -7.65
C MET A 43 10.59 -6.89 -7.08
N GLY A 44 10.01 -7.91 -6.43
CA GLY A 44 10.75 -8.99 -5.78
C GLY A 44 11.34 -8.62 -4.42
N ARG A 45 11.10 -7.41 -3.92
CA ARG A 45 11.52 -6.91 -2.59
C ARG A 45 10.48 -7.29 -1.55
N THR A 46 10.16 -8.58 -1.46
CA THR A 46 9.00 -9.08 -0.69
C THR A 46 9.11 -8.80 0.80
N GLU A 47 10.27 -9.03 1.43
CA GLU A 47 10.41 -8.84 2.88
C GLU A 47 10.25 -7.37 3.27
N GLU A 48 10.92 -6.47 2.55
CA GLU A 48 10.76 -5.02 2.74
C GLU A 48 9.30 -4.59 2.53
N GLY A 49 8.63 -5.16 1.53
CA GLY A 49 7.21 -4.92 1.31
C GLY A 49 6.35 -5.32 2.50
N LEU A 50 6.64 -6.47 3.12
CA LEU A 50 5.94 -6.93 4.32
C LEU A 50 6.21 -6.03 5.52
N GLU A 51 7.45 -5.58 5.72
CA GLU A 51 7.81 -4.63 6.79
C GLU A 51 7.02 -3.32 6.65
N VAL A 52 6.97 -2.75 5.44
CA VAL A 52 6.20 -1.54 5.15
C VAL A 52 4.70 -1.76 5.43
N MET A 53 4.16 -2.91 5.03
CA MET A 53 2.77 -3.26 5.33
C MET A 53 2.52 -3.39 6.83
N ARG A 54 3.42 -4.02 7.60
CA ARG A 54 3.29 -4.15 9.07
C ARG A 54 3.19 -2.77 9.74
N ALA A 55 3.99 -1.79 9.30
CA ALA A 55 3.90 -0.41 9.77
C ALA A 55 2.53 0.23 9.46
N GLY A 56 2.06 0.09 8.21
CA GLY A 56 0.74 0.58 7.79
C GLY A 56 -0.42 0.00 8.58
N LYS A 57 -0.36 -1.30 8.90
CA LYS A 57 -1.40 -2.01 9.66
C LYS A 57 -1.63 -1.41 11.05
N ALA A 58 -0.56 -0.93 11.70
CA ALA A 58 -0.67 -0.26 12.99
C ALA A 58 -1.48 1.05 12.90
N PHE A 59 -1.41 1.75 11.77
CA PHE A 59 -2.22 2.94 11.53
C PHE A 59 -3.66 2.60 11.15
N HIS A 60 -3.88 1.53 10.37
CA HIS A 60 -5.22 1.05 10.05
C HIS A 60 -6.00 0.64 11.30
N ALA A 61 -5.35 -0.06 12.23
CA ALA A 61 -5.95 -0.44 13.51
C ALA A 61 -6.40 0.77 14.36
N LYS A 62 -5.82 1.95 14.13
CA LYS A 62 -6.21 3.23 14.75
C LYS A 62 -7.27 4.00 13.95
N GLY A 63 -7.78 3.41 12.86
CA GLY A 63 -8.78 4.03 11.98
C GLY A 63 -8.20 4.99 10.93
N HIS A 64 -6.88 5.05 10.74
CA HIS A 64 -6.26 5.94 9.76
C HIS A 64 -6.25 5.32 8.34
N THR A 65 -7.44 5.06 7.82
CA THR A 65 -7.70 4.47 6.49
C THR A 65 -8.60 5.40 5.69
N ILE A 66 -8.74 5.18 4.37
CA ILE A 66 -9.76 5.91 3.61
C ILE A 66 -11.15 5.60 4.20
N ASN A 67 -11.88 6.65 4.59
CA ASN A 67 -13.28 6.56 4.95
C ASN A 67 -14.06 7.52 4.04
N GLU A 68 -15.22 7.09 3.54
CA GLU A 68 -16.20 7.98 2.91
C GLU A 68 -17.29 8.24 3.96
N ASP A 69 -17.22 9.42 4.57
CA ASP A 69 -18.34 10.11 5.19
C ASP A 69 -19.23 9.26 6.14
N ASN A 70 -18.59 8.43 6.99
CA ASN A 70 -19.25 7.62 8.03
C ASN A 70 -20.44 6.73 7.56
N SER A 71 -20.55 6.44 6.27
CA SER A 71 -21.65 5.63 5.73
C SER A 71 -21.47 4.15 6.10
N PHE A 72 -22.49 3.56 6.76
CA PHE A 72 -22.49 2.18 7.28
C PHE A 72 -22.79 1.12 6.19
N TYR A 73 -22.53 1.38 4.91
CA TYR A 73 -22.80 0.41 3.85
C TYR A 73 -21.50 -0.19 3.34
N GLU A 74 -21.40 -1.52 3.52
CA GLU A 74 -20.51 -2.51 2.88
C GLU A 74 -19.02 -2.18 2.69
N PRO A 75 -18.11 -3.16 2.83
CA PRO A 75 -16.70 -2.93 2.50
C PRO A 75 -16.58 -2.54 1.03
N TYR A 76 -16.27 -1.27 0.77
CA TYR A 76 -16.12 -0.78 -0.60
C TYR A 76 -14.97 -1.52 -1.29
N PRO A 77 -15.07 -1.81 -2.60
CA PRO A 77 -14.09 -2.61 -3.32
C PRO A 77 -12.67 -2.03 -3.31
N TYR A 78 -12.52 -0.74 -2.98
CA TYR A 78 -11.23 -0.05 -2.88
C TYR A 78 -10.67 0.03 -1.45
N GLN A 79 -11.42 -0.36 -0.41
CA GLN A 79 -10.92 -0.35 0.96
C GLN A 79 -9.91 -1.47 1.19
N VAL A 80 -8.81 -1.14 1.87
CA VAL A 80 -7.84 -2.13 2.31
C VAL A 80 -8.37 -2.82 3.57
N LEU A 81 -8.77 -4.09 3.44
CA LEU A 81 -9.36 -4.86 4.56
C LEU A 81 -8.33 -5.54 5.47
N TRP A 82 -7.02 -5.43 5.18
CA TRP A 82 -5.91 -5.97 5.98
C TRP A 82 -6.05 -7.46 6.39
N ARG A 83 -6.74 -8.28 5.59
CA ARG A 83 -6.99 -9.70 5.87
C ARG A 83 -5.81 -10.65 5.57
N TRP A 84 -4.65 -10.09 5.23
CA TRP A 84 -3.51 -10.86 4.70
C TRP A 84 -2.75 -11.54 5.83
N ARG A 85 -2.72 -12.88 5.82
CA ARG A 85 -2.00 -13.67 6.83
C ARG A 85 -0.49 -13.42 6.88
N ALA A 86 0.11 -13.02 5.76
CA ALA A 86 1.54 -12.71 5.67
C ALA A 86 1.93 -11.39 6.36
N VAL A 87 0.97 -10.48 6.53
CA VAL A 87 1.14 -9.22 7.26
C VAL A 87 0.63 -9.41 8.68
N ARG A 88 1.18 -10.41 9.38
CA ARG A 88 0.95 -10.60 10.81
C ARG A 88 1.91 -9.75 11.61
#